data_AF-A0A967GEJ1-F1
#
_entry.id   AF-A0A967GEJ1-F1
#
_cell.length_a   1.000
_cell.length_b   1.000
_cell.length_c   1.000
_cell.angle_alpha   90.00
_cell.angle_beta   90.00
_cell.angle_gamma   90.00
#
_symmetry.space_group_name_H-M   'P 1'
#
loop_
_entity.id
_entity.type
_entity.pdbx_description
1 polymer ?
#
loop_
_entity_poly.entity_id
_entity_poly.type
_entity_poly.pdbx_seq_one_letter_code
_entity_poly.pdbx_strand_id
1 'polypeptide(L)' 'DSEQAVRARYSQAARTKEPALCCPVNYEPNYLEAIPQEILERDYGCGNPTPFLQPGDTVLDLGSGAGKI' A
#
# COMPACT_ATOMS: atom_id res chain seq x y z
N ASP A 1 -6.92 14.79 -19.57
CA ASP A 1 -6.32 15.31 -18.33
C ASP A 1 -5.65 14.15 -17.59
N SER A 2 -4.39 14.31 -17.19
CA SER A 2 -3.61 13.26 -16.52
C SER A 2 -4.17 12.94 -15.12
N GLU A 3 -4.66 13.95 -14.39
CA GLU A 3 -5.21 13.76 -13.05
C GLU A 3 -6.45 12.86 -13.10
N GLN A 4 -7.36 13.13 -14.03
CA GLN A 4 -8.57 12.33 -14.21
C GLN A 4 -8.26 10.88 -14.59
N ALA A 5 -7.26 10.65 -15.45
CA ALA A 5 -6.83 9.30 -15.84
C ALA A 5 -6.24 8.52 -14.65
N VAL A 6 -5.38 9.17 -13.84
CA VAL A 6 -4.81 8.59 -12.62
C VAL A 6 -5.92 8.25 -11.63
N ARG A 7 -6.81 9.21 -11.35
CA ARG A 7 -7.93 9.01 -10.42
C ARG A 7 -8.82 7.85 -10.84
N ALA A 8 -9.18 7.76 -12.12
CA ALA A 8 -10.01 6.68 -12.65
C ALA A 8 -9.34 5.31 -12.45
N ARG A 9 -8.06 5.19 -12.80
CA ARG A 9 -7.29 3.94 -12.67
C ARG A 9 -7.22 3.47 -11.22
N TYR A 10 -6.82 4.34 -10.28
CA TYR A 10 -6.69 3.96 -8.87
C TYR A 10 -8.04 3.74 -8.19
N SER A 11 -9.10 4.43 -8.61
CA SER A 11 -10.47 4.19 -8.09
C SER A 11 -10.97 2.78 -8.45
N GLN A 12 -10.62 2.28 -9.64
CA GLN A 12 -10.93 0.92 -10.05
C GLN A 12 -10.04 -0.09 -9.31
N ALA A 13 -8.74 0.19 -9.22
CA ALA A 13 -7.76 -0.66 -8.56
C ALA A 13 -8.05 -0.87 -7.05
N ALA A 14 -8.72 0.09 -6.40
CA ALA A 14 -9.16 -0.03 -5.01
C ALA A 14 -10.29 -1.07 -4.81
N ARG A 15 -11.05 -1.39 -5.87
CA ARG A 15 -12.16 -2.36 -5.84
C ARG A 15 -11.74 -3.72 -6.39
N THR A 16 -10.96 -3.71 -7.45
CA THR A 16 -10.51 -4.90 -8.17
C THR A 16 -9.01 -4.84 -8.35
N LYS A 17 -8.32 -5.95 -8.07
CA LYS A 17 -6.87 -6.05 -8.21
C LYS A 17 -6.42 -5.64 -9.62
N GLU A 18 -5.45 -4.74 -9.70
CA GLU A 18 -4.80 -4.31 -10.94
C GLU A 18 -3.35 -4.84 -10.97
N PRO A 19 -3.07 -5.98 -11.65
CA PRO A 19 -1.75 -6.60 -11.64
C PRO A 19 -0.63 -5.69 -12.12
N ALA A 20 -0.90 -4.77 -13.05
CA ALA A 20 0.11 -3.85 -13.57
C ALA A 20 0.52 -2.75 -12.58
N LEU A 21 -0.20 -2.60 -11.46
CA LEU A 21 0.16 -1.71 -10.35
C LEU A 21 0.84 -2.44 -9.20
N CYS A 22 0.77 -3.79 -9.14
CA CYS A 22 1.38 -4.55 -8.06
C CYS A 22 2.91 -4.38 -8.09
N CYS A 23 3.47 -4.02 -6.95
CA CYS A 23 4.89 -3.80 -6.78
C CYS A 23 5.36 -4.47 -5.49
N PRO A 24 5.81 -5.73 -5.54
CA PRO A 24 6.15 -6.46 -4.32
C PRO A 24 7.39 -5.87 -3.65
N VAL A 25 7.33 -5.81 -2.32
CA VAL A 25 8.42 -5.41 -1.43
C VAL A 25 8.46 -6.38 -0.26
N ASN A 26 9.67 -6.64 0.25
CA ASN A 26 9.84 -7.58 1.34
C ASN A 26 9.49 -6.92 2.67
N TYR A 27 8.56 -7.53 3.41
CA TYR A 27 8.19 -7.18 4.78
C TYR A 27 8.46 -8.38 5.68
N GLU A 28 8.80 -8.11 6.93
CA GLU A 28 8.85 -9.18 7.93
C GLU A 28 7.43 -9.75 8.10
N PRO A 29 7.22 -11.08 7.91
CA PRO A 29 5.88 -11.66 7.84
C PRO A 29 5.01 -11.39 9.06
N ASN A 30 5.62 -11.30 10.24
CA ASN A 30 4.93 -11.03 11.51
C ASN A 30 4.18 -9.69 11.52
N TYR A 31 4.63 -8.69 10.74
CA TYR A 31 3.92 -7.41 10.63
C TYR A 31 2.70 -7.48 9.72
N LEU A 32 2.60 -8.50 8.87
CA LEU A 32 1.50 -8.67 7.92
C LEU A 32 0.34 -9.50 8.49
N GLU A 33 0.57 -10.26 9.56
CA GLU A 33 -0.41 -11.20 10.12
C GLU A 33 -1.71 -10.54 10.58
N ALA A 34 -1.64 -9.28 11.03
CA ALA A 34 -2.80 -8.52 11.49
C ALA A 34 -3.58 -7.84 10.34
N ILE A 35 -3.03 -7.84 9.13
CA ILE A 35 -3.57 -7.08 8.00
C ILE A 35 -4.59 -7.95 7.24
N PRO A 36 -5.80 -7.44 6.94
CA PRO A 36 -6.76 -8.17 6.13
C PRO A 36 -6.21 -8.51 4.75
N GLN A 37 -6.48 -9.73 4.28
CA GLN A 37 -5.98 -10.24 3.00
C GLN A 37 -6.29 -9.31 1.81
N GLU A 38 -7.45 -8.64 1.81
CA GLU A 38 -7.82 -7.73 0.72
C GLU A 38 -6.90 -6.49 0.61
N ILE A 39 -6.31 -6.06 1.73
CA ILE A 39 -5.36 -4.94 1.77
C ILE A 39 -4.03 -5.40 1.17
N LEU A 40 -3.58 -6.62 1.50
CA LEU A 40 -2.37 -7.23 0.95
C LEU A 40 -2.49 -7.46 -0.57
N GLU A 41 -3.66 -7.88 -1.05
CA GLU A 41 -3.88 -8.16 -2.47
C GLU A 41 -3.98 -6.91 -3.35
N ARG A 42 -4.32 -5.76 -2.75
CA ARG A 42 -4.47 -4.46 -3.40
C ARG A 42 -3.40 -3.46 -2.93
N ASP A 43 -2.26 -3.97 -2.49
CA ASP A 43 -1.09 -3.17 -2.19
C ASP A 43 -0.34 -2.82 -3.48
N TYR A 44 -0.28 -1.52 -3.78
CA TYR A 44 0.38 -0.98 -4.96
C TYR A 44 1.62 -0.16 -4.59
N GLY A 45 2.09 -0.25 -3.34
CA GLY A 45 3.27 0.44 -2.85
C GLY A 45 4.56 -0.36 -3.04
N CYS A 46 5.60 0.29 -3.57
CA CYS A 46 6.95 -0.28 -3.67
C CYS A 46 7.86 0.08 -2.47
N GLY A 47 7.29 0.65 -1.41
CA GLY A 47 8.07 1.16 -0.26
C GLY A 47 7.99 0.23 0.94
N ASN A 48 9.07 0.16 1.73
CA ASN A 48 9.07 -0.40 3.08
C ASN A 48 9.89 0.51 4.03
N PRO A 49 9.24 1.45 4.74
CA PRO A 49 9.91 2.33 5.70
C PRO A 49 10.06 1.71 7.10
N THR A 50 9.48 0.52 7.34
CA THR A 50 9.44 -0.10 8.68
C THR A 50 10.80 -0.29 9.35
N PRO A 51 11.93 -0.54 8.64
CA PRO A 51 13.24 -0.65 9.27
C PRO A 51 13.77 0.65 9.90
N PHE A 52 13.18 1.81 9.57
CA PHE A 52 13.63 3.12 10.05
C PHE A 52 12.79 3.66 11.21
N LEU A 53 11.72 2.98 11.58
CA LEU A 53 10.78 3.42 12.62
C LEU A 53 11.25 2.99 14.02
N GLN A 54 10.93 3.80 15.02
CA GLN A 54 11.18 3.53 16.43
C GLN A 54 9.90 3.64 17.26
N PRO A 55 9.80 2.89 18.38
CA PRO A 55 8.71 3.07 19.33
C PRO A 55 8.62 4.52 19.82
N GLY A 56 7.44 5.13 19.68
CA GLY A 56 7.20 6.52 20.06
C GLY A 56 7.20 7.52 18.89
N ASP A 57 7.59 7.10 17.69
CA ASP A 57 7.50 7.94 16.50
C ASP A 57 6.05 8.28 16.15
N THR A 58 5.85 9.52 15.67
CA THR A 58 4.61 9.92 14.98
C THR A 58 4.86 9.85 13.47
N VAL A 59 4.07 9.05 12.76
CA VAL A 59 4.28 8.75 11.34
C VAL A 59 3.15 9.33 10.48
N LEU A 60 3.50 9.84 9.30
CA LEU A 60 2.58 10.25 8.24
C LEU A 60 2.92 9.47 6.96
N ASP A 61 1.98 8.67 6.48
CA ASP A 61 2.11 7.93 5.21
C ASP A 61 1.41 8.68 4.08
N LEU A 62 2.19 9.19 3.12
CA LEU A 62 1.71 9.97 1.98
C LEU A 62 1.45 9.05 0.80
N GLY A 63 0.17 8.84 0.48
CA GLY A 63 -0.23 7.87 -0.54
C GLY A 63 -0.38 6.46 0.01
N SER A 64 -0.85 6.32 1.25
CA SER A 64 -1.01 5.06 1.98
C SER A 64 -1.91 4.02 1.32
N GLY A 65 -2.67 4.40 0.30
CA GLY A 65 -3.50 3.50 -0.47
C GLY A 65 -4.53 2.80 0.41
N ALA A 66 -4.42 1.48 0.50
CA ALA A 66 -5.29 0.65 1.33
C ALA A 66 -4.88 0.60 2.82
N GLY A 67 -3.76 1.23 3.20
CA GLY A 67 -3.32 1.32 4.60
C GLY A 67 -2.63 0.07 5.11
N LYS A 68 -1.71 -0.50 4.31
CA LYS A 68 -0.91 -1.67 4.72
C LYS A 68 0.09 -1.33 5.84
N ILE A 69 0.58 -0.09 5.89
CA ILE A 69 1.65 0.37 6.79
C ILE A 69 1.07 1.14 7.97
#